data_AF-A0A3A4V9I0-F1
#
_entry.id   AF-A0A3A4V9I0-F1
#
_cell.length_a   1.000
_cell.length_b   1.000
_cell.length_c   1.000
_cell.angle_alpha   90.00
_cell.angle_beta   90.00
_cell.angle_gamma   90.00
#
_symmetry.space_group_name_H-M   'P 1'
#
loop_
_entity.id
_entity.type
_entity.pdbx_description
1 polymer ?
#
loop_
_entity_poly.entity_id
_entity_poly.type
_entity_poly.pdbx_seq_one_letter_code
_entity_poly.pdbx_strand_id
1 'polypeptide(L)' 'MGSYILGIVIGASLVSFALQNTADATVAFVGWTLSLPLALLVTGALTLGALGTIIAMIPGFIKNERYIKKLEADKKSRGR' A
#
# COMPACT_ATOMS: atom_id res chain seq x y z
N MET A 1 -13.34 -7.96 -16.22
CA MET A 1 -13.72 -6.70 -16.92
C MET A 1 -13.82 -5.50 -15.97
N GLY A 2 -14.49 -5.61 -14.82
CA GLY A 2 -14.67 -4.48 -13.89
C GLY A 2 -13.40 -3.88 -13.26
N SER A 3 -12.37 -4.68 -12.99
CA SER A 3 -11.13 -4.19 -12.35
C SER A 3 -10.31 -3.25 -13.25
N TYR A 4 -10.28 -3.48 -14.57
CA TYR A 4 -9.52 -2.66 -15.51
C TYR A 4 -10.14 -1.28 -15.71
N ILE A 5 -11.47 -1.22 -15.79
CA ILE A 5 -12.21 0.05 -15.90
C ILE A 5 -11.99 0.89 -14.64
N LEU A 6 -12.09 0.27 -13.47
CA LEU A 6 -11.78 0.94 -12.19
C LEU A 6 -10.34 1.46 -12.16
N GLY A 7 -9.37 0.65 -12.59
CA GLY A 7 -7.98 1.07 -12.66
C GLY A 7 -7.75 2.28 -13.56
N ILE A 8 -8.38 2.31 -14.74
CA ILE A 8 -8.30 3.44 -15.68
C ILE A 8 -8.93 4.69 -15.07
N VAL A 9 -10.13 4.58 -14.47
CA VAL A 9 -10.83 5.71 -13.84
C VAL A 9 -10.01 6.28 -12.69
N ILE A 10 -9.47 5.42 -11.83
CA ILE A 10 -8.62 5.84 -10.70
C ILE A 10 -7.34 6.51 -11.21
N GLY A 11 -6.68 5.93 -12.22
CA GLY A 11 -5.46 6.48 -12.80
C GLY A 11 -5.69 7.85 -13.45
N ALA A 12 -6.74 7.99 -14.27
CA ALA A 12 -7.11 9.26 -14.89
C ALA A 12 -7.46 10.33 -13.84
N SER A 13 -8.15 9.93 -12.77
CA SER A 13 -8.49 10.82 -11.66
C SER A 13 -7.24 11.30 -10.92
N LEU A 14 -6.29 10.39 -10.65
CA LEU A 14 -5.01 10.73 -10.01
C LEU A 14 -4.17 11.67 -10.85
N VAL A 15 -4.07 11.43 -12.16
CA VAL A 15 -3.33 12.33 -13.07
C VAL A 15 -3.99 13.70 -13.12
N SER A 16 -5.32 13.74 -13.25
CA SER A 16 -6.07 15.00 -13.26
C SER A 16 -5.91 15.77 -11.94
N PHE A 17 -5.97 15.07 -10.82
CA PHE A 17 -5.70 15.63 -9.50
C PHE A 17 -4.28 16.21 -9.42
N ALA A 18 -3.27 15.49 -9.91
CA ALA A 18 -1.88 15.94 -9.85
C ALA A 18 -1.65 17.23 -10.67
N LEU A 19 -2.23 17.30 -11.87
CA LEU A 19 -2.12 18.48 -12.74
C LEU A 19 -2.83 19.71 -12.16
N GLN A 20 -3.93 19.51 -11.43
CA GLN A 20 -4.70 20.61 -10.83
C GLN A 20 -4.13 21.09 -9.49
N ASN A 21 -3.36 20.25 -8.80
CA ASN A 21 -2.87 20.51 -7.44
C ASN A 21 -1.35 20.70 -7.39
N THR A 22 -0.85 21.54 -8.29
CA THR A 22 0.57 21.95 -8.37
C THR A 22 0.91 23.10 -7.42
N ALA A 23 -0.09 23.79 -6.88
CA ALA A 23 0.11 24.82 -5.87
C ALA A 23 0.66 24.21 -4.56
N ASP A 24 1.60 24.93 -3.95
CA ASP A 24 2.21 24.52 -2.70
C ASP A 24 1.20 24.54 -1.56
N ALA A 25 1.20 23.47 -0.78
CA ALA A 25 0.47 23.33 0.46
C ALA A 25 1.44 23.08 1.61
N THR A 26 1.23 23.79 2.71
CA THR A 26 2.05 23.65 3.91
C THR A 26 1.35 22.73 4.90
N VAL A 27 2.00 21.60 5.21
CA VAL A 27 1.57 20.70 6.27
C VAL A 27 2.46 20.94 7.48
N ALA A 28 1.84 21.27 8.61
CA ALA A 28 2.51 21.39 9.89
C ALA A 28 2.33 20.10 10.67
N PHE A 29 3.44 19.54 11.12
CA PHE A 29 3.52 18.41 12.03
C PHE A 29 4.19 18.85 13.33
N VAL A 30 4.28 17.95 14.31
CA VAL A 30 4.89 18.25 15.61
C VAL A 30 6.39 18.55 15.43
N GLY A 31 6.74 19.84 15.41
CA GLY A 31 8.12 20.33 15.32
C GLY A 31 8.69 20.45 13.90
N TRP A 32 7.93 20.14 12.85
CA TRP A 32 8.38 20.29 11.46
C TRP A 32 7.27 20.78 10.53
N THR A 33 7.67 21.49 9.48
CA THR A 33 6.76 21.94 8.42
C THR A 33 7.28 21.43 7.09
N LEU A 34 6.35 21.07 6.22
CA LEU A 34 6.65 20.60 4.88
C LEU A 34 5.79 21.39 3.89
N SER A 35 6.43 22.14 3.01
CA SER A 35 5.77 22.90 1.94
C SER A 35 6.11 22.26 0.61
N LEU A 36 5.12 21.61 0.00
CA LEU A 36 5.23 20.92 -1.28
C LEU A 36 3.90 21.02 -2.01
N PRO A 37 3.87 20.80 -3.34
CA PRO A 37 2.62 20.66 -4.08
C PRO A 37 1.69 19.65 -3.41
N LEU A 38 0.42 20.02 -3.24
CA LEU A 38 -0.57 19.17 -2.58
C LEU A 38 -0.68 17.79 -3.26
N ALA A 39 -0.51 17.75 -4.58
CA ALA A 39 -0.41 16.52 -5.35
C ALA A 39 0.65 15.56 -4.81
N LEU A 40 1.87 16.04 -4.57
CA LEU A 40 2.98 15.23 -4.06
C LEU A 40 2.75 14.77 -2.63
N LEU A 41 2.19 15.65 -1.79
CA LEU A 41 1.89 15.31 -0.40
C LEU A 41 0.89 14.14 -0.31
N VAL A 42 -0.22 14.22 -1.02
CA VAL A 42 -1.28 13.20 -0.97
C VAL A 42 -0.85 11.91 -1.65
N THR A 43 -0.29 11.99 -2.86
CA THR A 43 0.14 10.79 -3.61
C THR A 43 1.31 10.10 -2.92
N GLY A 44 2.27 10.86 -2.39
CA GLY A 44 3.37 10.34 -1.59
C GLY A 44 2.89 9.65 -0.32
N ALA A 45 1.98 10.28 0.44
CA ALA A 45 1.42 9.69 1.65
C ALA A 45 0.68 8.37 1.36
N LEU A 46 -0.14 8.32 0.31
CA LEU A 46 -0.84 7.11 -0.11
C LEU A 46 0.14 6.00 -0.52
N THR A 47 1.16 6.36 -1.30
CA THR A 47 2.18 5.39 -1.77
C THR A 47 2.97 4.83 -0.59
N LEU A 48 3.44 5.68 0.32
CA LEU A 48 4.17 5.27 1.51
C LEU A 48 3.30 4.44 2.46
N GLY A 49 2.02 4.80 2.63
CA GLY A 49 1.06 4.01 3.40
C GLY A 49 0.85 2.62 2.80
N ALA A 50 0.64 2.54 1.49
CA ALA A 50 0.49 1.27 0.78
C ALA A 50 1.74 0.39 0.92
N LEU A 51 2.94 0.95 0.66
CA LEU A 51 4.20 0.23 0.85
C LEU A 51 4.39 -0.22 2.31
N GLY A 52 4.07 0.65 3.27
CA GLY A 52 4.11 0.33 4.70
C GLY A 52 3.20 -0.85 5.05
N THR A 53 1.97 -0.88 4.53
CA THR A 53 1.06 -2.01 4.75
C THR A 53 1.58 -3.31 4.15
N ILE A 54 2.13 -3.27 2.93
CA ILE A 54 2.73 -4.46 2.29
C ILE A 54 3.87 -4.99 3.15
N ILE A 55 4.76 -4.13 3.63
CA ILE A 55 5.87 -4.51 4.50
C ILE A 55 5.35 -5.10 5.83
N ALA A 56 4.34 -4.47 6.42
CA ALA A 56 3.75 -4.94 7.68
C ALA A 56 3.07 -6.32 7.55
N MET A 57 2.62 -6.72 6.35
CA MET A 57 2.02 -8.03 6.11
C MET A 57 3.05 -9.17 5.95
N ILE A 58 4.30 -8.86 5.59
CA ILE A 58 5.39 -9.84 5.41
C ILE A 58 5.51 -10.85 6.57
N PRO A 59 5.61 -10.44 7.85
CA PRO A 59 5.75 -11.40 8.95
C PRO A 59 4.55 -12.35 9.09
N GLY A 60 3.34 -11.89 8.76
CA GLY A 60 2.14 -12.72 8.75
C GLY A 60 2.22 -13.80 7.68
N PHE A 61 2.62 -13.44 6.46
CA PHE A 61 2.81 -14.40 5.36
C PHE A 61 3.87 -15.46 5.70
N ILE A 62 5.01 -15.06 6.27
CA ILE A 62 6.08 -15.99 6.66
C ILE A 62 5.59 -16.98 7.74
N LYS A 63 4.85 -16.50 8.74
CA LYS A 63 4.31 -17.37 9.80
C LYS A 63 3.29 -18.36 9.24
N ASN A 64 2.41 -17.89 8.36
CA ASN A 64 1.37 -18.73 7.77
C ASN A 64 1.97 -19.84 6.89
N GLU A 65 2.97 -19.52 6.06
CA GLU A 65 3.68 -20.48 5.23
C GLU A 65 4.35 -21.59 6.07
N ARG A 66 5.01 -21.19 7.17
CA ARG A 66 5.63 -22.16 8.10
C ARG A 66 4.58 -23.03 8.80
N TYR A 67 3.43 -22.47 9.15
CA TYR A 67 2.34 -23.19 9.78
C TYR A 67 1.74 -24.25 8.85
N ILE A 68 1.48 -23.88 7.59
CA ILE A 68 0.97 -24.80 6.56
C ILE A 68 1.94 -25.96 6.34
N LYS A 69 3.24 -25.69 6.19
CA LYS A 69 4.27 -26.74 6.05
C LYS A 69 4.32 -27.72 7.22
N LYS A 70 4.11 -27.23 8.45
CA LYS A 70 4.02 -28.10 9.64
C LYS A 70 2.79 -29.00 9.58
N LEU A 71 1.63 -28.46 9.21
CA LEU A 71 0.40 -29.23 9.08
C LEU A 71 0.51 -30.33 8.00
N GLU A 72 1.18 -30.05 6.89
CA GLU A 72 1.43 -31.05 5.84
C GLU A 72 2.38 -32.16 6.30
N ALA A 73 3.43 -31.81 7.04
CA ALA A 73 4.36 -32.78 7.62
C ALA A 73 3.65 -33.71 8.63
N ASP A 74 2.78 -33.16 9.48
CA ASP A 74 2.00 -33.92 10.47
C ASP A 74 0.94 -34.82 9.83
N LYS A 75 0.27 -34.36 8.76
CA LYS A 75 -0.66 -35.23 8.00
C LYS A 75 0.07 -36.41 7.36
N LYS A 76 1.27 -36.18 6.82
CA LYS A 76 2.09 -37.22 6.18
C LYS A 76 2.61 -38.26 7.18
N SER A 77 2.88 -37.86 8.43
CA SER A 77 3.33 -38.79 9.48
C SER A 77 2.19 -39.63 10.07
N ARG A 78 0.96 -39.11 10.12
CA ARG A 78 -0.23 -39.84 10.62
C ARG A 78 -0.91 -40.75 9.60
N GLY A 79 -0.69 -40.52 8.30
CA GLY A 79 -1.23 -41.34 7.21
C GLY A 79 -0.36 -42.52 6.78
N ARG A 80 0.67 -42.88 7.57
CA ARG A 80 1.47 -44.09 7.42
C ARG A 80 1.25 -45.02 8.60
#